data_AF-A0AA87K7F4-F1
#
_entry.id   AF-A0AA87K7F4-F1
#
_cell.length_a   1.000
_cell.length_b   1.000
_cell.length_c   1.000
_cell.angle_alpha   90.00
_cell.angle_beta   90.00
_cell.angle_gamma   90.00
#
_symmetry.space_group_name_H-M   'P 1'
#
loop_
_entity.id
_entity.type
_entity.pdbx_description
1 polymer ?
#
loop_
_entity_poly.entity_id
_entity_poly.type
_entity_poly.pdbx_seq_one_letter_code
_entity_poly.pdbx_strand_id
1 'polypeptide(L)'
;MANSQESFGQIIRTFRKKRKMTQKMLAEDICSQSVLSRIENNEELPNVLVMHQICQRLGVTLDQVMMLHAEEINRTNQVFAQMESHFVHKEYQELLTKLQDKTIMDYLYLDADMQMYYYFLGSCEYFLFQDYEAAIESLKKGLSYSYQQDKINISVMEIRLLSCMGRVYNDMQQLEEARFHLEKSYHGVQVLPAERMTTTLTKVFYNYAVFLAKQEEFTTALQILEEGIDLAREKNSFYFLEELFELKGHVFVALDNQQAADESFALYQAVVDIRNSSRNGVDLS
;
A
#
# COMPACT_ATOMS: atom_id res chain seq x y z
N MET A 1 9.55 -24.16 -19.97
CA MET A 1 8.43 -25.12 -20.15
C MET A 1 7.15 -24.33 -20.01
N ALA A 2 6.23 -24.43 -20.97
CA ALA A 2 5.05 -23.58 -21.05
C ALA A 2 4.14 -23.80 -19.83
N ASN A 3 3.99 -22.75 -19.02
CA ASN A 3 3.07 -22.69 -17.91
C ASN A 3 1.66 -22.45 -18.51
N SER A 4 0.95 -23.50 -18.91
CA SER A 4 -0.38 -23.34 -19.53
C SER A 4 -1.42 -23.10 -18.44
N GLN A 5 -1.56 -21.83 -18.08
CA GLN A 5 -2.58 -21.28 -17.19
C GLN A 5 -3.98 -21.65 -17.73
N GLU A 6 -4.82 -22.30 -16.92
CA GLU A 6 -6.20 -22.59 -17.31
C GLU A 6 -7.09 -21.38 -17.03
N SER A 7 -7.66 -20.79 -18.08
CA SER A 7 -8.72 -19.79 -18.03
C SER A 7 -10.03 -20.30 -17.40
N PHE A 8 -10.91 -19.38 -16.99
CA PHE A 8 -12.29 -19.69 -16.55
C PHE A 8 -13.00 -20.69 -17.48
N GLY A 9 -12.94 -20.45 -18.80
CA GLY A 9 -13.53 -21.32 -19.82
C GLY A 9 -12.98 -22.75 -19.80
N GLN A 10 -11.66 -22.89 -19.70
CA GLN A 10 -10.99 -24.20 -19.62
C GLN A 10 -11.33 -24.92 -18.31
N ILE A 11 -11.41 -24.19 -17.20
CA ILE A 11 -11.73 -24.75 -15.88
C ILE A 11 -13.15 -25.30 -15.86
N ILE A 12 -14.15 -24.52 -16.30
CA ILE A 12 -15.53 -25.00 -16.34
C ILE A 12 -15.67 -26.19 -17.30
N ARG A 13 -14.92 -26.21 -18.42
CA ARG A 13 -14.89 -27.34 -19.35
C ARG A 13 -14.36 -28.61 -18.68
N THR A 14 -13.31 -28.48 -17.87
CA THR A 14 -12.73 -29.57 -17.09
C THR A 14 -13.75 -30.11 -16.07
N PHE A 15 -14.41 -29.24 -15.30
CA PHE A 15 -15.46 -29.66 -14.36
C PHE A 15 -16.66 -30.31 -15.06
N ARG A 16 -17.13 -29.74 -16.17
CA ARG A 16 -18.22 -30.31 -16.97
C ARG A 16 -17.90 -31.72 -17.44
N LYS A 17 -16.70 -31.93 -17.98
CA LYS A 17 -16.23 -33.25 -18.43
C LYS A 17 -16.09 -34.23 -17.28
N LYS A 18 -15.52 -33.83 -16.14
CA LYS A 18 -15.43 -34.66 -14.92
C LYS A 18 -16.82 -35.11 -14.44
N ARG A 19 -17.83 -34.25 -14.57
CA ARG A 19 -19.23 -34.54 -14.24
C ARG A 19 -20.02 -35.22 -15.36
N LYS A 20 -19.38 -35.58 -16.47
CA LYS A 20 -19.99 -36.25 -17.63
C LYS A 20 -21.20 -35.49 -18.22
N MET A 21 -21.20 -34.16 -18.14
CA MET A 21 -22.26 -33.32 -18.68
C MET A 21 -21.96 -32.91 -20.13
N THR A 22 -22.99 -32.85 -20.98
CA THR A 22 -22.87 -32.21 -22.31
C THR A 22 -22.90 -30.69 -22.16
N GLN A 23 -22.40 -29.96 -23.17
CA GLN A 23 -22.53 -28.49 -23.19
C GLN A 23 -24.01 -28.08 -23.13
N LYS A 24 -24.90 -28.79 -23.82
CA LYS A 24 -26.34 -28.53 -23.76
C LYS A 24 -26.90 -28.64 -22.34
N MET A 25 -26.52 -29.68 -21.60
CA MET A 25 -26.95 -29.88 -20.20
C MET A 25 -26.42 -28.80 -19.25
N LEU A 26 -25.19 -28.32 -19.48
CA LEU A 26 -24.65 -27.25 -18.66
C LEU A 26 -25.28 -25.89 -19.00
N ALA A 27 -25.58 -25.64 -20.28
CA ALA A 27 -26.11 -24.37 -20.76
C ALA A 27 -27.62 -24.18 -20.52
N GLU A 28 -28.38 -25.25 -20.30
CA GLU A 28 -29.84 -25.24 -20.16
C GLU A 28 -30.38 -24.17 -19.20
N ASP A 29 -31.32 -23.33 -19.62
CA ASP A 29 -31.85 -22.21 -18.81
C ASP A 29 -30.81 -21.17 -18.32
N ILE A 30 -29.58 -21.20 -18.84
CA ILE A 30 -28.52 -20.22 -18.53
C ILE A 30 -28.13 -19.45 -19.79
N CYS A 31 -27.71 -20.17 -20.83
CA CYS A 31 -27.27 -19.60 -22.11
C CYS A 31 -27.48 -20.60 -23.25
N SER A 32 -27.16 -20.21 -24.48
CA SER A 32 -27.19 -21.18 -25.59
C SER A 32 -25.96 -22.10 -25.54
N GLN A 33 -26.09 -23.32 -26.07
CA GLN A 33 -24.96 -24.25 -26.19
C GLN A 33 -23.79 -23.63 -26.95
N SER A 34 -24.06 -22.82 -27.98
CA SER A 34 -23.02 -22.15 -28.77
C SER A 34 -22.28 -21.10 -27.94
N VAL A 35 -23.00 -20.31 -27.14
CA VAL A 35 -22.39 -19.39 -26.15
C VAL A 35 -21.52 -20.16 -25.18
N LEU A 36 -22.02 -21.24 -24.57
CA LEU A 36 -21.20 -22.04 -23.65
C LEU A 36 -19.95 -22.61 -24.33
N SER A 37 -20.05 -23.04 -25.59
CA SER A 37 -18.87 -23.51 -26.33
C SER A 37 -17.83 -22.41 -26.53
N ARG A 38 -18.26 -21.19 -26.85
CA ARG A 38 -17.36 -20.03 -26.97
C ARG A 38 -16.73 -19.67 -25.63
N ILE A 39 -17.50 -19.71 -24.55
CA ILE A 39 -16.98 -19.53 -23.18
C ILE A 39 -15.90 -20.58 -22.88
N GLU A 40 -16.18 -21.87 -23.12
CA GLU A 40 -15.22 -22.97 -22.86
C GLU A 40 -13.93 -22.90 -23.69
N ASN A 41 -13.93 -22.11 -24.77
CA ASN A 41 -12.80 -21.89 -25.66
C ASN A 41 -12.15 -20.50 -25.51
N ASN A 42 -12.56 -19.69 -24.51
CA ASN A 42 -12.13 -18.30 -24.31
C ASN A 42 -12.45 -17.33 -25.46
N GLU A 43 -13.45 -17.66 -26.28
CA GLU A 43 -13.93 -16.80 -27.36
C GLU A 43 -14.99 -15.80 -26.85
N GLU A 44 -15.57 -16.04 -25.66
CA GLU A 44 -16.59 -15.18 -25.06
C GLU A 44 -16.45 -15.16 -23.53
N LEU A 45 -16.42 -13.95 -22.94
CA LEU A 45 -16.43 -13.75 -21.49
C LEU A 45 -17.88 -13.62 -21.00
N PRO A 46 -18.37 -14.54 -20.16
CA PRO A 46 -19.72 -14.44 -19.61
C PRO A 46 -19.83 -13.31 -18.58
N ASN A 47 -21.02 -12.77 -18.37
CA ASN A 47 -21.27 -11.87 -17.25
C ASN A 47 -21.29 -12.63 -15.92
N VAL A 48 -21.20 -11.89 -14.80
CA VAL A 48 -21.11 -12.46 -13.44
C VAL A 48 -22.31 -13.37 -13.10
N LEU A 49 -23.51 -13.03 -13.57
CA LEU A 49 -24.71 -13.86 -13.33
C LEU A 49 -24.59 -15.22 -14.03
N VAL A 50 -24.19 -15.23 -15.30
CA VAL A 50 -23.97 -16.46 -16.08
C VAL A 50 -22.82 -17.27 -15.48
N MET A 51 -21.72 -16.63 -15.08
CA MET A 51 -20.62 -17.28 -14.37
C MET A 51 -21.10 -18.00 -13.11
N HIS A 52 -21.87 -17.30 -12.27
CA HIS A 52 -22.42 -17.85 -11.03
C HIS A 52 -23.35 -19.05 -11.31
N GLN A 53 -24.28 -18.90 -12.26
CA GLN A 53 -25.23 -19.98 -12.61
C GLN A 53 -24.51 -21.23 -13.16
N ILE A 54 -23.48 -21.04 -14.00
CA ILE A 54 -22.64 -22.15 -14.50
C ILE A 54 -21.93 -22.85 -13.33
N CYS A 55 -21.31 -22.09 -12.43
CA CYS A 55 -20.63 -22.64 -11.25
C CYS A 55 -21.60 -23.41 -10.35
N GLN A 56 -22.78 -22.83 -10.08
CA GLN A 56 -23.83 -23.45 -9.27
C GLN A 56 -24.28 -24.80 -9.86
N ARG A 57 -24.50 -24.87 -11.18
CA ARG A 57 -24.87 -26.14 -11.83
C ARG A 57 -23.72 -27.15 -11.83
N LEU A 58 -22.51 -26.67 -11.96
CA LEU A 58 -21.29 -27.44 -11.73
C LEU A 58 -20.99 -27.67 -10.25
N GLY A 59 -21.90 -27.36 -9.32
CA GLY A 59 -21.78 -27.59 -7.88
C GLY A 59 -20.42 -27.20 -7.30
N VAL A 60 -19.87 -26.08 -7.78
CA VAL A 60 -18.65 -25.43 -7.31
C VAL A 60 -18.96 -23.97 -7.05
N THR A 61 -18.20 -23.33 -6.16
CA THR A 61 -18.30 -21.88 -5.97
C THR A 61 -17.52 -21.14 -7.05
N LEU A 62 -17.91 -19.89 -7.34
CA LEU A 62 -17.13 -19.04 -8.23
C LEU A 62 -15.70 -18.89 -7.69
N ASP A 63 -15.55 -18.75 -6.37
CA ASP A 63 -14.24 -18.70 -5.71
C ASP A 63 -13.40 -19.96 -5.97
N GLN A 64 -13.97 -21.17 -5.90
CA GLN A 64 -13.24 -22.41 -6.22
C GLN A 64 -12.78 -22.47 -7.68
N VAL A 65 -13.56 -21.89 -8.60
CA VAL A 65 -13.20 -21.80 -10.02
C VAL A 65 -12.13 -20.73 -10.23
N MET A 66 -12.20 -19.61 -9.52
CA MET A 66 -11.22 -18.52 -9.62
C MET A 66 -9.93 -18.77 -8.82
N MET A 67 -9.97 -19.64 -7.80
CA MET A 67 -8.82 -20.01 -6.97
C MET A 67 -7.73 -20.78 -7.73
N LEU A 68 -7.97 -21.21 -8.98
CA LEU A 68 -6.90 -21.74 -9.84
C LEU A 68 -5.91 -20.64 -10.30
N HIS A 69 -6.27 -19.36 -10.13
CA HIS A 69 -5.37 -18.21 -10.24
C HIS A 69 -4.85 -17.73 -8.87
N ALA A 70 -5.19 -18.40 -7.76
CA ALA A 70 -4.81 -17.97 -6.42
C ALA A 70 -3.31 -17.99 -6.20
N GLU A 71 -2.55 -18.87 -6.87
CA GLU A 71 -1.09 -18.89 -6.72
C GLU A 71 -0.43 -17.61 -7.22
N GLU A 72 -0.86 -17.04 -8.34
CA GLU A 72 -0.29 -15.80 -8.89
C GLU A 72 -0.69 -14.58 -8.06
N ILE A 73 -1.96 -14.51 -7.65
CA ILE A 73 -2.44 -13.45 -6.75
C ILE A 73 -1.69 -13.53 -5.40
N ASN A 74 -1.51 -14.74 -4.87
CA ASN A 74 -0.75 -14.94 -3.63
C ASN A 74 0.73 -14.59 -3.81
N ARG A 75 1.36 -14.94 -4.93
CA ARG A 75 2.76 -14.57 -5.21
C ARG A 75 2.92 -13.05 -5.35
N THR A 76 2.01 -12.39 -6.05
CA THR A 76 1.98 -10.91 -6.18
C THR A 76 1.87 -10.25 -4.82
N ASN A 77 0.90 -10.69 -4.00
CA ASN A 77 0.72 -10.19 -2.64
C ASN A 77 1.94 -10.45 -1.74
N GLN A 78 2.60 -11.60 -1.88
CA GLN A 78 3.82 -11.92 -1.15
C GLN A 78 4.99 -11.01 -1.54
N VAL A 79 5.15 -10.71 -2.84
CA VAL A 79 6.19 -9.78 -3.31
C VAL A 79 5.97 -8.39 -2.72
N PHE A 80 4.76 -7.85 -2.78
CA PHE A 80 4.47 -6.53 -2.20
C PHE A 80 4.58 -6.51 -0.68
N ALA A 81 4.18 -7.58 0.01
CA ALA A 81 4.37 -7.69 1.46
C ALA A 81 5.86 -7.70 1.84
N GLN A 82 6.72 -8.36 1.06
CA GLN A 82 8.17 -8.31 1.25
C GLN A 82 8.72 -6.89 1.03
N MET A 83 8.26 -6.20 -0.01
CA MET A 83 8.66 -4.82 -0.27
C MET A 83 8.24 -3.87 0.86
N GLU A 84 7.00 -3.95 1.32
CA GLU A 84 6.51 -3.16 2.46
C GLU A 84 7.28 -3.52 3.74
N SER A 85 7.65 -4.79 3.94
CA SER A 85 8.50 -5.20 5.06
C SER A 85 9.88 -4.52 5.00
N HIS A 86 10.58 -4.58 3.86
CA HIS A 86 11.86 -3.90 3.70
C HIS A 86 11.72 -2.39 3.92
N PHE A 87 10.64 -1.80 3.40
CA PHE A 87 10.35 -0.37 3.58
C PHE A 87 10.17 0.02 5.06
N VAL A 88 9.35 -0.73 5.81
CA VAL A 88 9.09 -0.49 7.24
C VAL A 88 10.36 -0.63 8.08
N HIS A 89 11.22 -1.59 7.73
CA HIS A 89 12.49 -1.83 8.42
C HIS A 89 13.63 -0.91 7.94
N LYS A 90 13.35 0.03 7.03
CA LYS A 90 14.32 0.96 6.44
C LYS A 90 15.45 0.24 5.67
N GLU A 91 15.18 -0.96 5.17
CA GLU A 91 16.05 -1.81 4.36
C GLU A 91 15.95 -1.39 2.88
N TYR A 92 16.30 -0.13 2.60
CA TYR A 92 16.05 0.48 1.29
C TYR A 92 16.90 -0.13 0.18
N GLN A 93 18.07 -0.69 0.50
CA GLN A 93 18.94 -1.33 -0.48
C GLN A 93 18.35 -2.67 -0.97
N GLU A 94 17.80 -3.44 -0.05
CA GLU A 94 17.07 -4.68 -0.31
C GLU A 94 15.79 -4.40 -1.10
N LEU A 95 15.05 -3.36 -0.71
CA LEU A 95 13.88 -2.87 -1.44
C LEU A 95 14.24 -2.48 -2.88
N LEU A 96 15.32 -1.72 -3.09
CA LEU A 96 15.77 -1.33 -4.41
C LEU A 96 16.18 -2.54 -5.25
N THR A 97 16.87 -3.50 -4.65
CA THR A 97 17.25 -4.75 -5.33
C THR A 97 16.00 -5.49 -5.83
N LYS A 98 14.93 -5.52 -5.03
CA LYS A 98 13.66 -6.11 -5.43
C LYS A 98 12.95 -5.34 -6.54
N LEU A 99 12.97 -4.00 -6.48
CA LEU A 99 12.40 -3.11 -7.51
C LEU A 99 13.10 -3.23 -8.86
N GLN A 100 14.39 -3.61 -8.87
CA GLN A 100 15.21 -3.77 -10.07
C GLN A 100 15.20 -5.19 -10.63
N ASP A 101 14.56 -6.15 -9.94
CA ASP A 101 14.37 -7.50 -10.45
C ASP A 101 13.55 -7.46 -11.74
N LYS A 102 14.05 -8.09 -12.82
CA LYS A 102 13.38 -8.10 -14.12
C LYS A 102 11.99 -8.73 -14.07
N THR A 103 11.75 -9.61 -13.10
CA THR A 103 10.47 -10.27 -12.89
C THR A 103 9.46 -9.39 -12.17
N ILE A 104 9.84 -8.22 -11.64
CA ILE A 104 8.90 -7.35 -10.91
C ILE A 104 7.70 -6.95 -11.79
N MET A 105 7.95 -6.71 -13.08
CA MET A 105 6.94 -6.34 -14.06
C MET A 105 5.89 -7.43 -14.26
N ASP A 106 6.23 -8.70 -13.98
CA ASP A 106 5.30 -9.81 -14.03
C ASP A 106 4.27 -9.77 -12.88
N TYR A 107 4.40 -8.85 -11.93
CA TYR A 107 3.48 -8.70 -10.79
C TYR A 107 2.70 -7.38 -10.80
N LEU A 108 2.98 -6.47 -11.73
CA LEU A 108 2.36 -5.14 -11.77
C LEU A 108 1.19 -5.10 -12.76
N TYR A 109 -0.01 -5.47 -12.30
CA TYR A 109 -1.17 -5.60 -13.18
C TYR A 109 -2.18 -4.47 -13.02
N LEU A 110 -2.30 -3.91 -11.82
CA LEU A 110 -3.25 -2.87 -11.48
C LEU A 110 -2.57 -1.50 -11.39
N ASP A 111 -3.35 -0.45 -11.60
CA ASP A 111 -2.91 0.92 -11.35
C ASP A 111 -2.34 1.06 -9.93
N ALA A 112 -3.00 0.46 -8.93
CA ALA A 112 -2.56 0.44 -7.53
C ALA A 112 -1.18 -0.21 -7.33
N ASP A 113 -0.87 -1.27 -8.09
CA ASP A 113 0.43 -1.94 -8.07
C ASP A 113 1.51 -1.00 -8.58
N MET A 114 1.22 -0.27 -9.67
CA MET A 114 2.12 0.76 -10.21
C MET A 114 2.30 1.93 -9.24
N GLN A 115 1.24 2.38 -8.55
CA GLN A 115 1.37 3.42 -7.51
C GLN A 115 2.32 2.98 -6.40
N MET A 116 2.16 1.74 -5.93
CA MET A 116 3.00 1.17 -4.87
C MET A 116 4.45 1.02 -5.32
N TYR A 117 4.68 0.52 -6.55
CA TYR A 117 6.01 0.43 -7.16
C TYR A 117 6.71 1.80 -7.16
N TYR A 118 6.05 2.84 -7.68
CA TYR A 118 6.62 4.17 -7.78
C TYR A 118 6.79 4.87 -6.44
N TYR A 119 5.93 4.59 -5.46
CA TYR A 119 6.12 5.04 -4.10
C TYR A 119 7.40 4.48 -3.46
N PHE A 120 7.65 3.18 -3.65
CA PHE A 120 8.88 2.55 -3.16
C PHE A 120 10.11 3.04 -3.90
N LEU A 121 10.04 3.15 -5.24
CA LEU A 121 11.15 3.66 -6.06
C LEU A 121 11.52 5.08 -5.67
N GLY A 122 10.55 6.00 -5.62
CA GLY A 122 10.79 7.39 -5.21
C GLY A 122 11.33 7.51 -3.78
N SER A 123 10.92 6.60 -2.89
CA SER A 123 11.48 6.55 -1.55
C SER A 123 12.93 6.04 -1.53
N CYS A 124 13.28 5.03 -2.33
CA CYS A 124 14.66 4.57 -2.48
C CYS A 124 15.55 5.67 -3.05
N GLU A 125 15.09 6.41 -4.07
CA GLU A 125 15.80 7.55 -4.66
C GLU A 125 16.08 8.63 -3.61
N TYR A 126 15.08 8.95 -2.79
CA TYR A 126 15.21 9.88 -1.68
C TYR A 126 16.19 9.39 -0.59
N PHE A 127 16.01 8.18 -0.06
CA PHE A 127 16.75 7.72 1.12
C PHE A 127 18.18 7.22 0.81
N LEU A 128 18.40 6.59 -0.34
CA LEU A 128 19.71 6.03 -0.69
C LEU A 128 20.61 7.03 -1.41
N PHE A 129 20.02 7.84 -2.30
CA PHE A 129 20.81 8.66 -3.24
C PHE A 129 20.67 10.16 -2.97
N GLN A 130 19.68 10.58 -2.18
CA GLN A 130 19.31 11.99 -2.00
C GLN A 130 19.03 12.67 -3.35
N ASP A 131 18.57 11.90 -4.33
CA ASP A 131 18.18 12.39 -5.65
C ASP A 131 16.72 12.84 -5.57
N TYR A 132 16.53 14.10 -5.18
CA TYR A 132 15.21 14.66 -4.90
C TYR A 132 14.39 14.85 -6.18
N GLU A 133 15.04 15.22 -7.28
CA GLU A 133 14.41 15.35 -8.59
C GLU A 133 13.87 14.00 -9.08
N ALA A 134 14.69 12.94 -9.04
CA ALA A 134 14.25 11.60 -9.42
C ALA A 134 13.12 11.11 -8.51
N ALA A 135 13.26 11.31 -7.19
CA ALA A 135 12.22 10.95 -6.23
C ALA A 135 10.87 11.62 -6.56
N ILE A 136 10.87 12.93 -6.86
CA ILE A 136 9.65 13.65 -7.26
C ILE A 136 9.09 13.10 -8.58
N GLU A 137 9.92 12.80 -9.57
CA GLU A 137 9.47 12.24 -10.85
C GLU A 137 8.76 10.89 -10.63
N SER A 138 9.40 9.98 -9.89
CA SER A 138 8.83 8.68 -9.52
C SER A 138 7.51 8.84 -8.76
N LEU A 139 7.47 9.69 -7.73
CA LEU A 139 6.26 9.90 -6.94
C LEU A 139 5.12 10.52 -7.76
N LYS A 140 5.41 11.48 -8.65
CA LYS A 140 4.43 12.05 -9.59
C LYS A 140 3.88 11.00 -10.54
N LYS A 141 4.76 10.11 -11.03
CA LYS A 141 4.37 9.00 -11.89
C LYS A 141 3.47 8.00 -11.15
N GLY A 142 3.76 7.69 -9.88
CA GLY A 142 2.87 6.88 -9.05
C GLY A 142 1.50 7.53 -8.82
N LEU A 143 1.48 8.86 -8.64
CA LEU A 143 0.25 9.59 -8.43
C LEU A 143 -0.65 9.59 -9.69
N SER A 144 -0.07 9.73 -10.89
CA SER A 144 -0.83 9.87 -12.15
C SER A 144 -1.67 8.66 -12.55
N TYR A 145 -1.44 7.47 -11.98
CA TYR A 145 -2.21 6.25 -12.29
C TYR A 145 -3.66 6.29 -11.82
N SER A 146 -3.96 6.93 -10.69
CA SER A 146 -5.33 6.94 -10.14
C SER A 146 -5.81 8.31 -9.68
N TYR A 147 -4.91 9.30 -9.66
CA TYR A 147 -5.19 10.63 -9.14
C TYR A 147 -5.71 11.60 -10.19
N GLN A 148 -6.75 12.33 -9.83
CA GLN A 148 -7.27 13.49 -10.55
C GLN A 148 -7.38 14.65 -9.58
N GLN A 149 -7.11 15.87 -10.04
CA GLN A 149 -7.01 17.04 -9.16
C GLN A 149 -8.29 17.28 -8.33
N ASP A 150 -9.45 17.04 -8.93
CA ASP A 150 -10.78 17.25 -8.33
C ASP A 150 -11.37 15.98 -7.68
N LYS A 151 -10.55 14.94 -7.49
CA LYS A 151 -10.98 13.68 -6.89
C LYS A 151 -11.28 13.89 -5.40
N ILE A 152 -12.56 13.75 -5.04
CA ILE A 152 -13.04 13.89 -3.65
C ILE A 152 -12.53 12.73 -2.78
N ASN A 153 -12.57 11.50 -3.30
CA ASN A 153 -12.23 10.29 -2.54
C ASN A 153 -10.84 9.78 -2.91
N ILE A 154 -9.79 10.42 -2.38
CA ILE A 154 -8.43 9.94 -2.56
C ILE A 154 -8.18 8.66 -1.74
N SER A 155 -7.40 7.75 -2.31
CA SER A 155 -6.99 6.49 -1.70
C SER A 155 -5.86 6.71 -0.69
N VAL A 156 -5.70 5.74 0.21
CA VAL A 156 -4.56 5.67 1.15
C VAL A 156 -3.23 5.80 0.40
N MET A 157 -3.11 5.22 -0.79
CA MET A 157 -1.89 5.27 -1.58
C MET A 157 -1.59 6.67 -2.13
N GLU A 158 -2.62 7.36 -2.64
CA GLU A 158 -2.51 8.75 -3.09
C GLU A 158 -2.13 9.68 -1.93
N ILE A 159 -2.70 9.48 -0.74
CA ILE A 159 -2.33 10.21 0.47
C ILE A 159 -0.85 10.01 0.81
N ARG A 160 -0.38 8.75 0.80
CA ARG A 160 1.03 8.42 1.07
C ARG A 160 1.98 9.07 0.05
N LEU A 161 1.63 9.02 -1.24
CA LEU A 161 2.39 9.65 -2.32
C LEU A 161 2.48 11.17 -2.14
N LEU A 162 1.35 11.85 -1.90
CA LEU A 162 1.31 13.29 -1.63
C LEU A 162 2.17 13.66 -0.41
N SER A 163 2.07 12.88 0.67
CA SER A 163 2.87 13.12 1.87
C SER A 163 4.38 12.99 1.60
N CYS A 164 4.80 11.97 0.86
CA CYS A 164 6.21 11.82 0.46
C CYS A 164 6.66 12.95 -0.45
N MET A 165 5.86 13.36 -1.45
CA MET A 165 6.20 14.51 -2.30
C MET A 165 6.41 15.77 -1.48
N GLY A 166 5.50 16.05 -0.54
CA GLY A 166 5.62 17.20 0.35
C GLY A 166 6.88 17.16 1.22
N ARG A 167 7.29 15.97 1.69
CA ARG A 167 8.55 15.79 2.40
C ARG A 167 9.77 16.07 1.52
N VAL A 168 9.79 15.56 0.29
CA VAL A 168 10.90 15.78 -0.65
C VAL A 168 10.99 17.26 -1.01
N TYR A 169 9.88 17.91 -1.34
CA TYR A 169 9.84 19.35 -1.64
C TYR A 169 10.33 20.23 -0.48
N ASN A 170 9.99 19.86 0.77
CA ASN A 170 10.52 20.54 1.95
C ASN A 170 12.05 20.47 2.01
N ASP A 171 12.64 19.31 1.74
CA ASP A 171 14.10 19.15 1.76
C ASP A 171 14.77 19.83 0.56
N MET A 172 14.07 19.98 -0.57
CA MET A 172 14.46 20.84 -1.70
C MET A 172 14.29 22.35 -1.46
N GLN A 173 13.79 22.78 -0.29
CA GLN A 173 13.45 24.18 0.02
C GLN A 173 12.34 24.79 -0.86
N GLN A 174 11.53 23.97 -1.52
CA GLN A 174 10.36 24.41 -2.29
C GLN A 174 9.13 24.45 -1.37
N LEU A 175 9.08 25.48 -0.52
CA LEU A 175 8.17 25.52 0.64
C LEU A 175 6.68 25.57 0.24
N GLU A 176 6.33 26.25 -0.85
CA GLU A 176 4.94 26.33 -1.33
C GLU A 176 4.42 24.96 -1.78
N GLU A 177 5.21 24.25 -2.61
CA GLU A 177 4.90 22.90 -3.05
C GLU A 177 4.86 21.93 -1.86
N ALA A 178 5.82 22.05 -0.94
CA ALA A 178 5.87 21.24 0.28
C ALA A 178 4.57 21.38 1.09
N ARG A 179 4.18 22.62 1.40
CA ARG A 179 2.95 22.91 2.14
C ARG A 179 1.72 22.38 1.42
N PHE A 180 1.59 22.69 0.13
CA PHE A 180 0.45 22.26 -0.68
C PHE A 180 0.24 20.74 -0.62
N HIS A 181 1.31 19.97 -0.83
CA HIS A 181 1.23 18.52 -0.82
C HIS A 181 0.99 17.93 0.57
N LEU A 182 1.62 18.50 1.61
CA LEU A 182 1.43 18.04 2.99
C LEU A 182 0.02 18.33 3.51
N GLU A 183 -0.49 19.55 3.33
CA GLU A 183 -1.85 19.92 3.72
C GLU A 183 -2.89 19.07 3.01
N LYS A 184 -2.70 18.82 1.71
CA LYS A 184 -3.59 17.95 0.95
C LYS A 184 -3.56 16.50 1.43
N SER A 185 -2.38 15.99 1.76
CA SER A 185 -2.23 14.65 2.31
C SER A 185 -2.91 14.53 3.69
N TYR A 186 -2.73 15.53 4.55
CA TYR A 186 -3.34 15.58 5.87
C TYR A 186 -4.86 15.70 5.80
N HIS A 187 -5.40 16.61 4.99
CA HIS A 187 -6.84 16.71 4.74
C HIS A 187 -7.41 15.40 4.20
N GLY A 188 -6.65 14.72 3.32
CA GLY A 188 -6.94 13.38 2.84
C GLY A 188 -7.19 12.35 3.94
N VAL A 189 -6.37 12.38 4.99
CA VAL A 189 -6.54 11.51 6.17
C VAL A 189 -7.81 11.88 6.93
N GLN A 190 -8.08 13.17 7.12
CA GLN A 190 -9.24 13.64 7.89
C GLN A 190 -10.60 13.27 7.27
N VAL A 191 -10.68 13.19 5.95
CA VAL A 191 -11.93 12.83 5.24
C VAL A 191 -12.04 11.33 4.93
N LEU A 192 -11.01 10.54 5.26
CA LEU A 192 -10.97 9.11 4.99
C LEU A 192 -11.91 8.36 5.95
N PRO A 193 -12.75 7.42 5.46
CA PRO A 193 -13.55 6.58 6.34
C PRO A 193 -12.69 5.79 7.33
N ALA A 194 -13.16 5.62 8.57
CA ALA A 194 -12.43 4.97 9.65
C ALA A 194 -11.99 3.54 9.29
N GLU A 195 -12.78 2.81 8.50
CA GLU A 195 -12.50 1.45 8.04
C GLU A 195 -11.30 1.38 7.09
N ARG A 196 -10.93 2.51 6.47
CA ARG A 196 -9.80 2.61 5.54
C ARG A 196 -8.56 3.20 6.21
N MET A 197 -8.64 3.63 7.46
CA MET A 197 -7.48 4.15 8.18
C MET A 197 -6.50 3.02 8.48
N THR A 198 -5.25 3.17 8.04
CA THR A 198 -4.18 2.20 8.21
C THR A 198 -3.04 2.78 9.04
N THR A 199 -2.26 1.91 9.67
CA THR A 199 -1.03 2.28 10.42
C THR A 199 -0.02 3.02 9.55
N THR A 200 0.02 2.73 8.24
CA THR A 200 0.92 3.38 7.29
C THR A 200 0.68 4.88 7.14
N LEU A 201 -0.50 5.38 7.52
CA LEU A 201 -0.83 6.81 7.53
C LEU A 201 -0.13 7.57 8.67
N THR A 202 0.39 6.91 9.70
CA THR A 202 1.14 7.56 10.79
C THR A 202 2.32 8.39 10.26
N LYS A 203 2.98 7.93 9.18
CA LYS A 203 4.05 8.68 8.50
C LYS A 203 3.59 10.04 7.95
N VAL A 204 2.30 10.20 7.60
CA VAL A 204 1.76 11.45 7.05
C VAL A 204 1.84 12.57 8.09
N PHE A 205 1.44 12.27 9.32
CA PHE A 205 1.53 13.18 10.45
C PHE A 205 2.97 13.57 10.74
N TYR A 206 3.89 12.61 10.77
CA TYR A 206 5.32 12.90 10.94
C TYR A 206 5.85 13.84 9.86
N ASN A 207 5.60 13.54 8.58
CA ASN A 207 6.08 14.36 7.47
C ASN A 207 5.56 15.81 7.56
N TYR A 208 4.28 15.99 7.89
CA TYR A 208 3.69 17.32 8.02
C TYR A 208 4.19 18.06 9.26
N ALA A 209 4.30 17.38 10.39
CA ALA A 209 4.84 17.95 11.62
C ALA A 209 6.29 18.41 11.46
N VAL A 210 7.15 17.66 10.75
CA VAL A 210 8.52 18.12 10.49
C VAL A 210 8.53 19.42 9.70
N PHE A 211 7.69 19.52 8.67
CA PHE A 211 7.57 20.76 7.89
C PHE A 211 7.13 21.92 8.78
N LEU A 212 6.05 21.76 9.54
CA LEU A 212 5.54 22.78 10.46
C LEU A 212 6.58 23.21 11.50
N ALA A 213 7.29 22.26 12.11
CA ALA A 213 8.35 22.54 13.08
C ALA A 213 9.51 23.33 12.45
N LYS A 214 9.90 23.03 11.20
CA LYS A 214 10.91 23.83 10.47
C LYS A 214 10.43 25.24 10.13
N GLN A 215 9.12 25.45 10.01
CA GLN A 215 8.51 26.76 9.82
C GLN A 215 8.19 27.47 11.14
N GLU A 216 8.65 26.93 12.28
CA GLU A 216 8.39 27.44 13.63
C GLU A 216 6.90 27.46 14.02
N GLU A 217 6.05 26.70 13.31
CA GLU A 217 4.63 26.52 13.60
C GLU A 217 4.43 25.43 14.68
N PHE A 218 5.07 25.62 15.84
CA PHE A 218 5.22 24.59 16.86
C PHE A 218 3.89 24.09 17.45
N THR A 219 2.94 24.98 17.71
CA THR A 219 1.63 24.61 18.27
C THR A 219 0.87 23.68 17.32
N THR A 220 0.85 24.01 16.02
CA THR A 220 0.22 23.17 15.00
C THR A 220 0.99 21.86 14.85
N ALA A 221 2.33 21.90 14.85
CA ALA A 221 3.16 20.70 14.78
C ALA A 221 2.85 19.71 15.92
N LEU A 222 2.71 20.20 17.17
CA LEU A 222 2.31 19.37 18.32
C LEU A 222 0.94 18.74 18.15
N GLN A 223 -0.04 19.47 17.62
CA GLN A 223 -1.36 18.91 17.35
C GLN A 223 -1.27 17.75 16.35
N ILE A 224 -0.59 17.97 15.22
CA ILE A 224 -0.41 16.95 14.18
C ILE A 224 0.35 15.73 14.73
N LEU A 225 1.37 15.94 15.57
CA LEU A 225 2.10 14.87 16.24
C LEU A 225 1.20 14.00 17.11
N GLU A 226 0.33 14.62 17.92
CA GLU A 226 -0.59 13.87 18.79
C GLU A 226 -1.62 13.07 18.00
N GLU A 227 -2.17 13.63 16.93
CA GLU A 227 -3.08 12.88 16.04
C GLU A 227 -2.38 11.65 15.43
N GLY A 228 -1.11 11.78 15.04
CA GLY A 228 -0.30 10.66 14.56
C GLY A 228 -0.03 9.59 15.62
N ILE A 229 0.28 10.01 16.85
CA ILE A 229 0.51 9.13 18.00
C ILE A 229 -0.78 8.39 18.37
N ASP A 230 -1.92 9.07 18.37
CA ASP A 230 -3.22 8.48 18.68
C ASP A 230 -3.64 7.46 17.62
N LEU A 231 -3.39 7.74 16.34
CA LEU A 231 -3.61 6.74 15.29
C LEU A 231 -2.73 5.49 15.48
N ALA A 232 -1.45 5.68 15.80
CA ALA A 232 -0.53 4.58 16.06
C ALA A 232 -1.00 3.72 17.24
N ARG A 233 -1.47 4.35 18.32
CA ARG A 233 -2.05 3.68 19.49
C ARG A 233 -3.34 2.94 19.17
N GLU A 234 -4.29 3.57 18.49
CA GLU A 234 -5.57 2.95 18.10
C GLU A 234 -5.33 1.66 17.30
N LYS A 235 -4.35 1.69 16.40
CA LYS A 235 -3.99 0.53 15.57
C LYS A 235 -2.97 -0.41 16.21
N ASN A 236 -2.58 -0.20 17.47
CA ASN A 236 -1.58 -1.00 18.19
C ASN A 236 -0.26 -1.17 17.41
N SER A 237 0.26 -0.09 16.85
CA SER A 237 1.40 -0.10 15.94
C SER A 237 2.55 0.76 16.44
N PHE A 238 3.78 0.24 16.32
CA PHE A 238 5.01 0.98 16.58
C PHE A 238 5.53 1.74 15.34
N TYR A 239 4.90 1.56 14.18
CA TYR A 239 5.31 2.23 12.94
C TYR A 239 5.28 3.77 13.09
N PHE A 240 6.43 4.42 12.84
CA PHE A 240 6.67 5.86 13.00
C PHE A 240 6.52 6.42 14.42
N LEU A 241 6.26 5.58 15.43
CA LEU A 241 6.03 6.05 16.80
C LEU A 241 7.31 6.59 17.45
N GLU A 242 8.45 5.99 17.12
CA GLU A 242 9.79 6.45 17.48
C GLU A 242 10.02 7.88 16.99
N GLU A 243 9.86 8.11 15.68
CA GLU A 243 10.09 9.40 15.02
C GLU A 243 9.12 10.49 15.49
N LEU A 244 7.88 10.14 15.81
CA LEU A 244 6.89 11.09 16.35
C LEU A 244 7.29 11.58 17.74
N PHE A 245 7.71 10.69 18.65
CA PHE A 245 8.13 11.10 19.99
C PHE A 245 9.43 11.89 19.98
N GLU A 246 10.39 11.53 19.13
CA GLU A 246 11.63 12.28 18.95
C GLU A 246 11.33 13.73 18.52
N LEU A 247 10.53 13.90 17.45
CA LEU A 247 10.17 15.23 16.97
C LEU A 247 9.38 16.02 18.01
N LYS A 248 8.45 15.38 18.73
CA LYS A 248 7.69 16.02 19.80
C LYS A 248 8.60 16.55 20.91
N GLY A 249 9.61 15.78 21.31
CA GLY A 249 10.63 16.23 22.26
C GLY A 249 11.36 17.48 21.78
N HIS A 250 11.83 17.48 20.53
CA HIS A 250 12.50 18.64 19.94
C HIS A 250 11.60 19.88 19.85
N VAL A 251 10.32 19.71 19.50
CA VAL A 251 9.36 20.82 19.48
C VAL A 251 9.14 21.39 20.89
N PHE A 252 9.08 20.56 21.93
CA PHE A 252 9.00 21.06 23.31
C PHE A 252 10.26 21.78 23.79
N VAL A 253 11.46 21.33 23.35
CA VAL A 253 12.71 22.08 23.60
C VAL A 253 12.63 23.47 22.98
N ALA A 254 12.15 23.57 21.73
CA ALA A 254 11.99 24.86 21.06
C ALA A 254 10.95 25.78 21.72
N LEU A 255 10.03 25.22 22.50
CA LEU A 255 9.02 25.94 23.28
C LEU A 255 9.45 26.18 24.75
N ASP A 256 10.72 25.94 25.10
CA ASP A 256 11.24 26.05 26.46
C ASP A 256 10.47 25.21 27.51
N ASN A 257 9.82 24.12 27.08
CA ASN A 257 9.10 23.20 27.96
C ASN A 257 9.92 21.93 28.22
N GLN A 258 10.94 22.06 29.08
CA GLN A 258 11.89 20.98 29.36
C GLN A 258 11.20 19.72 29.91
N GLN A 259 10.20 19.87 30.78
CA GLN A 259 9.51 18.73 31.37
C GLN A 259 8.82 17.87 30.29
N ALA A 260 8.05 18.49 29.40
CA ALA A 260 7.35 17.77 28.34
C ALA A 260 8.32 17.20 27.28
N ALA A 261 9.46 17.86 27.08
CA ALA A 261 10.53 17.34 26.24
C ALA A 261 11.12 16.05 26.83
N ASP A 262 11.47 16.05 28.11
CA ASP A 262 12.04 14.89 28.80
C ASP A 262 11.06 13.69 28.79
N GLU A 263 9.77 13.94 29.01
CA GLU A 263 8.72 12.92 28.91
C GLU A 263 8.63 12.33 27.49
N SER A 264 8.74 13.17 26.46
CA SER A 264 8.70 12.73 25.06
C SER A 264 9.95 11.92 24.68
N PHE A 265 11.14 12.35 25.12
CA PHE A 265 12.38 11.61 24.87
C PHE A 265 12.45 10.27 25.60
N ALA A 266 11.87 10.18 26.80
CA ALA A 266 11.74 8.91 27.51
C ALA A 266 10.88 7.89 26.74
N LEU A 267 9.76 8.35 26.16
CA LEU A 267 8.90 7.52 25.31
C LEU A 267 9.60 7.12 24.00
N TYR A 268 10.31 8.05 23.35
CA TYR A 268 11.15 7.77 22.20
C TYR A 268 12.13 6.62 22.51
N GLN A 269 12.90 6.73 23.60
CA GLN A 269 13.87 5.69 23.98
C GLN A 269 13.20 4.33 24.24
N ALA A 270 12.03 4.33 24.90
CA ALA A 270 11.29 3.09 25.13
C ALA A 270 10.87 2.39 23.83
N VAL A 271 10.46 3.14 22.80
CA VAL A 271 10.12 2.57 21.49
C VAL A 271 11.36 2.03 20.77
N VAL A 272 12.48 2.76 20.83
CA VAL A 272 13.77 2.31 20.28
C VAL A 272 14.19 0.96 20.90
N ASP A 273 14.10 0.85 22.22
CA ASP A 273 14.47 -0.35 22.95
C ASP A 273 13.60 -1.55 22.56
N ILE A 274 12.28 -1.35 22.42
CA ILE A 274 11.35 -2.39 21.95
C ILE A 274 11.74 -2.87 20.56
N ARG A 275 12.00 -1.96 19.63
CA ARG A 275 12.37 -2.29 18.24
C ARG A 275 13.68 -3.08 18.16
N ASN A 276 14.65 -2.73 19.01
CA ASN A 276 15.96 -3.39 19.04
C ASN A 276 15.97 -4.72 19.80
N SER A 277 15.07 -4.91 20.76
CA SER A 277 14.97 -6.15 21.56
C SER A 277 14.74 -7.41 20.71
N SER A 278 14.17 -7.27 19.51
CA SER A 278 13.84 -8.37 18.60
C SER A 278 15.00 -8.84 17.70
N ARG A 279 16.10 -8.07 17.61
CA ARG A 279 17.27 -8.44 16.77
C ARG A 279 18.31 -9.31 17.49
N ASN A 280 18.28 -9.32 18.82
CA ASN A 280 19.08 -10.22 19.63
C ASN A 280 18.24 -11.46 19.96
N GLY A 281 18.12 -12.37 18.99
CA GLY A 281 17.58 -13.70 19.24
C GLY A 281 18.31 -14.31 20.42
N VAL A 282 17.57 -14.52 21.51
CA VAL A 282 18.02 -15.38 22.60
C VAL A 282 18.20 -16.75 21.97
N ASP A 283 19.45 -17.19 21.86
CA ASP A 283 19.80 -18.57 21.58
C ASP A 283 19.31 -19.40 22.78
N LEU A 284 18.05 -19.84 22.70
CA LEU A 284 17.49 -20.80 23.63
C LEU A 284 17.99 -22.19 23.20
N SER A 285 19.27 -22.43 23.50
CA SER A 285 19.88 -23.75 23.54
C SER A 285 19.21 -24.64 24.58
#